data_AF-A0A6A2F8F4-F1
#
_entry.id   AF-A0A6A2F8F4-F1
#
_cell.length_a   1.000
_cell.length_b   1.000
_cell.length_c   1.000
_cell.angle_alpha   90.00
_cell.angle_beta   90.00
_cell.angle_gamma   90.00
#
_symmetry.space_group_name_H-M   'P 1'
#
loop_
_entity.id
_entity.type
_entity.pdbx_description
1 polymer ?
#
loop_
_entity_poly.entity_id
_entity_poly.type
_entity_poly.pdbx_seq_one_letter_code
_entity_poly.pdbx_strand_id
1 'polypeptide(L)'
;MKQGFIADFAFVCRARSQGNYICAKVRPYQDNLSCSAYPAEVQDERGLMNYARMLWYDTFFIHWRAPIAQLEPHIPAGLSLDLFNGDAYVSLVALRAIGPSPGLLLPLSSIFLSYNQLNVRTYVKAGAGRGIILLDTQVDRILPALGARIFGMPYHLACGLDYNVRDNHVALNTPDIKGDIDMADPFTPSEGSLESFLTDRFWVYARAPVGAVYGVKIKHAPWRLRPVKLNNMLSSSIIGFGGASEPVSAYIAKKVDVSMVEVAIVR
;
A
#
# COMPACT_ATOMS: atom_id res chain seq x y z
N MET A 1 -13.46 -20.69 25.50
CA MET A 1 -13.01 -21.21 24.18
C MET A 1 -13.91 -20.64 23.10
N LYS A 2 -13.45 -19.61 22.38
CA LYS A 2 -14.05 -19.16 21.12
C LYS A 2 -12.90 -18.97 20.15
N GLN A 3 -12.63 -20.01 19.35
CA GLN A 3 -11.81 -19.90 18.15
C GLN A 3 -12.64 -19.09 17.14
N GLY A 4 -12.33 -17.80 17.03
CA GLY A 4 -12.85 -16.98 15.95
C GLY A 4 -12.10 -17.36 14.68
N PHE A 5 -12.83 -17.88 13.71
CA PHE A 5 -12.39 -18.06 12.32
C PHE A 5 -11.79 -16.74 11.83
N ILE A 6 -10.46 -16.69 11.70
CA ILE A 6 -9.82 -15.76 10.77
C ILE A 6 -10.16 -16.35 9.40
N ALA A 7 -11.05 -15.70 8.65
CA ALA A 7 -11.12 -15.98 7.23
C ALA A 7 -9.73 -15.68 6.67
N ASP A 8 -9.01 -16.71 6.21
CA ASP A 8 -7.73 -16.55 5.53
C ASP A 8 -7.97 -15.65 4.30
N PHE A 9 -7.62 -14.37 4.42
CA PHE A 9 -7.59 -13.40 3.31
C PHE A 9 -6.45 -13.67 2.33
N ALA A 10 -5.75 -14.79 2.49
CA ALA A 10 -4.86 -15.28 1.48
C ALA A 10 -5.67 -15.47 0.19
N PHE A 11 -5.41 -14.61 -0.80
CA PHE A 11 -5.61 -14.93 -2.21
C PHE A 11 -4.68 -16.10 -2.53
N VAL A 12 -5.04 -17.29 -2.02
CA VAL A 12 -4.37 -18.54 -2.32
C VAL A 12 -4.50 -18.67 -3.83
N CYS A 13 -3.35 -18.57 -4.49
CA CYS A 13 -3.13 -18.95 -5.87
C CYS A 13 -4.04 -20.13 -6.20
N ARG A 14 -5.16 -19.91 -6.90
CA ARG A 14 -5.90 -21.01 -7.50
C ARG A 14 -4.98 -21.57 -8.57
N ALA A 15 -4.39 -22.72 -8.27
CA ALA A 15 -3.62 -23.50 -9.22
C ALA A 15 -4.44 -23.64 -10.51
N ARG A 16 -3.94 -23.09 -11.62
CA ARG A 16 -4.36 -23.56 -12.94
C ARG A 16 -3.81 -24.97 -13.07
N SER A 17 -4.68 -25.95 -12.88
CA SER A 17 -4.46 -27.30 -13.37
C SER A 17 -4.37 -27.22 -14.89
N GLN A 18 -3.15 -27.26 -15.43
CA GLN A 18 -2.75 -28.12 -16.55
C GLN A 18 -1.30 -27.79 -16.90
N GLY A 19 -0.47 -28.83 -16.83
CA GLY A 19 0.96 -28.74 -17.02
C GLY A 19 1.33 -28.24 -18.40
N ASN A 20 2.24 -27.27 -18.43
CA ASN A 20 3.32 -27.15 -19.39
C ASN A 20 4.29 -26.08 -18.89
N TYR A 21 5.49 -26.49 -18.49
CA TYR A 21 6.57 -25.56 -18.20
C TYR A 21 7.10 -25.00 -19.51
N ILE A 22 6.89 -23.71 -19.74
CA ILE A 22 7.60 -22.97 -20.79
C ILE A 22 8.66 -22.13 -20.07
N CYS A 23 9.92 -22.60 -20.11
CA CYS A 23 11.07 -21.79 -19.74
C CYS A 23 11.23 -20.64 -20.75
N ALA A 24 10.68 -19.47 -20.43
CA ALA A 24 10.98 -18.25 -21.17
C ALA A 24 12.32 -17.67 -20.68
N LYS A 25 13.31 -17.63 -21.59
CA LYS A 25 14.59 -16.93 -21.36
C LYS A 25 14.32 -15.46 -21.03
N VAL A 26 14.64 -15.06 -19.81
CA VAL A 26 14.71 -13.65 -19.37
C VAL A 26 15.85 -12.99 -20.17
N ARG A 27 15.53 -12.00 -21.00
CA ARG A 27 16.54 -11.11 -21.58
C ARG A 27 16.92 -10.05 -20.54
N PRO A 28 18.22 -9.74 -20.38
CA PRO A 28 18.64 -8.67 -19.48
C PRO A 28 18.14 -7.33 -20.00
N TYR A 29 17.46 -6.59 -19.12
CA TYR A 29 17.12 -5.19 -19.31
C TYR A 29 18.42 -4.37 -19.25
N GLN A 30 18.76 -3.69 -20.34
CA GLN A 30 19.90 -2.77 -20.41
C GLN A 30 19.46 -1.40 -19.90
N ASP A 31 19.96 -1.03 -18.72
CA ASP A 31 19.82 0.30 -18.16
C ASP A 31 20.91 1.25 -18.73
N ASN A 32 20.48 2.33 -19.39
CA ASN A 32 21.30 3.53 -19.54
C ASN A 32 21.20 4.35 -18.24
N LEU A 33 22.02 3.99 -17.25
CA LEU A 33 22.22 4.78 -16.03
C LEU A 33 23.06 6.03 -16.38
N SER A 34 22.39 7.17 -16.55
CA SER A 34 23.03 8.45 -16.21
C SER A 34 22.76 8.69 -14.73
N CYS A 35 23.80 8.56 -13.91
CA CYS A 35 23.78 8.95 -12.51
C CYS A 35 23.59 10.47 -12.41
N SER A 36 22.34 10.93 -12.32
CA SER A 36 22.04 12.27 -11.84
C SER A 36 22.16 12.27 -10.32
N ALA A 37 22.99 13.18 -9.80
CA ALA A 37 23.35 13.30 -8.40
C ALA A 37 22.13 13.33 -7.47
N TYR A 38 22.15 12.49 -6.44
CA TYR A 38 21.22 12.59 -5.30
C TYR A 38 21.49 13.91 -4.58
N PRO A 39 20.48 14.79 -4.39
CA PRO A 39 20.67 15.93 -3.51
C PRO A 39 20.87 15.44 -2.08
N ALA A 40 21.85 16.06 -1.41
CA ALA A 40 22.22 15.82 -0.03
C ALA A 40 21.02 16.02 0.92
N GLU A 41 21.06 15.26 2.00
CA GLU A 41 20.26 15.30 3.22
C GLU A 41 19.29 16.49 3.36
N VAL A 42 17.98 16.20 3.32
CA VAL A 42 16.99 17.08 3.95
C VAL A 42 17.04 16.79 5.45
N GLN A 43 17.85 17.54 6.18
CA GLN A 43 17.67 17.68 7.63
C GLN A 43 16.29 18.32 7.86
N ASP A 44 15.41 17.62 8.58
CA ASP A 44 14.17 18.21 9.10
C ASP A 44 14.56 19.14 10.25
N GLU A 45 14.11 20.40 10.18
CA GLU A 45 14.35 21.50 11.13
C GLU A 45 13.94 21.18 12.60
N ARG A 46 13.40 19.99 12.86
CA ARG A 46 12.93 19.53 14.18
C ARG A 46 13.74 18.41 14.82
N GLY A 47 14.85 17.96 14.23
CA GLY A 47 15.72 16.94 14.86
C GLY A 47 15.06 15.57 15.09
N LEU A 48 13.96 15.26 14.39
CA LEU A 48 13.32 13.96 14.43
C LEU A 48 14.21 12.93 13.70
N MET A 49 14.57 11.85 14.40
CA MET A 49 15.36 10.76 13.83
C MET A 49 14.56 10.05 12.73
N ASN A 50 15.08 10.03 11.51
CA ASN A 50 14.54 9.19 10.45
C ASN A 50 14.92 7.72 10.74
N TYR A 51 13.97 6.92 11.20
CA TYR A 51 14.18 5.50 11.51
C TYR A 51 14.47 4.69 10.25
N ALA A 52 13.75 4.98 9.16
CA ALA A 52 13.94 4.34 7.87
C ALA A 52 13.40 5.23 6.74
N ARG A 53 13.93 5.02 5.53
CA ARG A 53 13.44 5.63 4.28
C ARG A 53 12.95 4.56 3.32
N MET A 54 11.98 4.93 2.50
CA MET A 54 11.44 4.15 1.40
C MET A 54 11.22 5.04 0.18
N LEU A 55 11.33 4.46 -1.00
CA LEU A 55 10.87 5.07 -2.24
C LEU A 55 9.69 4.26 -2.75
N TRP A 56 8.58 4.94 -3.02
CA TRP A 56 7.42 4.33 -3.64
C TRP A 56 7.27 4.86 -5.05
N TYR A 57 7.14 3.94 -6.00
CA TYR A 57 6.97 4.22 -7.41
C TYR A 57 5.62 3.71 -7.87
N ASP A 58 5.03 4.47 -8.78
CA ASP A 58 3.83 4.10 -9.52
C ASP A 58 2.75 3.59 -8.55
N THR A 59 2.39 4.39 -7.54
CA THR A 59 1.41 4.00 -6.53
C THR A 59 0.01 4.13 -7.10
N PHE A 60 -0.62 3.00 -7.38
CA PHE A 60 -1.95 2.88 -7.93
C PHE A 60 -2.96 2.58 -6.82
N PHE A 61 -3.98 3.41 -6.71
CA PHE A 61 -5.02 3.36 -5.70
C PHE A 61 -6.36 3.03 -6.35
N ILE A 62 -7.14 2.18 -5.69
CA ILE A 62 -8.55 1.97 -5.98
C ILE A 62 -9.30 1.97 -4.67
N HIS A 63 -10.39 2.75 -4.61
CA HIS A 63 -11.12 3.00 -3.39
C HIS A 63 -12.58 2.57 -3.53
N TRP A 64 -13.11 1.92 -2.51
CA TRP A 64 -14.52 1.56 -2.40
C TRP A 64 -15.08 2.08 -1.08
N ARG A 65 -16.37 2.44 -1.09
CA ARG A 65 -17.14 2.50 0.17
C ARG A 65 -17.29 1.08 0.71
N ALA A 66 -17.26 0.96 2.03
CA ALA A 66 -17.44 -0.32 2.71
C ALA A 66 -18.44 -0.16 3.86
N PRO A 67 -19.34 -1.13 4.09
CA PRO A 67 -20.20 -1.11 5.26
C PRO A 67 -19.37 -1.11 6.55
N ILE A 68 -19.67 -0.16 7.44
CA ILE A 68 -19.02 -0.02 8.75
C ILE A 68 -19.01 -1.37 9.50
N ALA A 69 -20.14 -2.06 9.53
CA ALA A 69 -20.29 -3.35 10.20
C ALA A 69 -19.38 -4.47 9.67
N GLN A 70 -18.89 -4.37 8.41
CA GLN A 70 -17.90 -5.31 7.88
C GLN A 70 -16.47 -4.95 8.28
N LEU A 71 -16.17 -3.67 8.50
CA LEU A 71 -14.82 -3.21 8.87
C LEU A 71 -14.57 -3.26 10.38
N GLU A 72 -15.57 -2.94 11.20
CA GLU A 72 -15.47 -2.89 12.66
C GLU A 72 -14.80 -4.13 13.30
N PRO A 73 -15.12 -5.38 12.89
CA PRO A 73 -14.49 -6.57 13.48
C PRO A 73 -12.98 -6.65 13.24
N HIS A 74 -12.45 -5.94 12.24
CA HIS A 74 -11.03 -5.91 11.92
C HIS A 74 -10.27 -4.80 12.64
N ILE A 75 -10.95 -3.89 13.34
CA ILE A 75 -10.34 -2.74 13.99
C ILE A 75 -9.85 -3.13 15.39
N PRO A 76 -8.54 -3.06 15.67
CA PRO A 76 -8.02 -3.29 17.01
C PRO A 76 -8.61 -2.34 18.06
N ALA A 77 -8.74 -2.83 19.29
CA ALA A 77 -9.10 -1.98 20.43
C ALA A 77 -8.12 -0.80 20.58
N GLY A 78 -8.64 0.37 20.95
CA GLY A 78 -7.89 1.63 21.01
C GLY A 78 -7.89 2.42 19.70
N LEU A 79 -8.37 1.82 18.59
CA LEU A 79 -8.63 2.51 17.33
C LEU A 79 -10.13 2.66 17.08
N SER A 80 -10.48 3.63 16.26
CA SER A 80 -11.85 3.78 15.73
C SER A 80 -11.79 4.00 14.24
N LEU A 81 -12.83 3.57 13.52
CA LEU A 81 -12.94 3.89 12.09
C LEU A 81 -12.93 5.41 11.89
N ASP A 82 -12.17 5.83 10.88
CA ASP A 82 -12.22 7.20 10.40
C ASP A 82 -13.20 7.25 9.24
N LEU A 83 -14.21 8.11 9.35
CA LEU A 83 -15.32 8.19 8.41
C LEU A 83 -15.23 9.50 7.63
N PHE A 84 -15.57 9.45 6.35
CA PHE A 84 -15.72 10.64 5.52
C PHE A 84 -17.20 10.85 5.21
N ASN A 85 -17.77 11.95 5.72
CA ASN A 85 -19.20 12.24 5.60
C ASN A 85 -20.12 11.09 6.04
N GLY A 86 -19.70 10.33 7.07
CA GLY A 86 -20.44 9.19 7.61
C GLY A 86 -20.13 7.85 6.95
N ASP A 87 -19.41 7.82 5.83
CA ASP A 87 -19.04 6.60 5.13
C ASP A 87 -17.65 6.08 5.55
N ALA A 88 -17.52 4.75 5.62
CA ALA A 88 -16.23 4.08 5.73
C ALA A 88 -15.73 3.62 4.36
N TYR A 89 -14.41 3.48 4.24
CA TYR A 89 -13.76 3.15 2.97
C TYR A 89 -12.75 2.01 3.16
N VAL A 90 -12.58 1.25 2.09
CA VAL A 90 -11.53 0.26 1.92
C VAL A 90 -10.79 0.54 0.62
N SER A 91 -9.50 0.23 0.57
CA SER A 91 -8.69 0.54 -0.60
C SER A 91 -7.72 -0.57 -0.93
N LEU A 92 -7.56 -0.82 -2.21
CA LEU A 92 -6.49 -1.60 -2.78
C LEU A 92 -5.42 -0.62 -3.27
N VAL A 93 -4.19 -0.81 -2.84
CA VAL A 93 -3.06 0.02 -3.25
C VAL A 93 -1.94 -0.88 -3.76
N ALA A 94 -1.57 -0.70 -5.02
CA ALA A 94 -0.45 -1.39 -5.65
C ALA A 94 0.69 -0.41 -5.87
N LEU A 95 1.92 -0.79 -5.54
CA LEU A 95 3.08 0.03 -5.77
C LEU A 95 4.34 -0.81 -5.94
N ARG A 96 5.37 -0.21 -6.52
CA ARG A 96 6.74 -0.71 -6.41
C ARG A 96 7.44 0.03 -5.28
N ALA A 97 7.95 -0.71 -4.31
CA ALA A 97 8.67 -0.15 -3.17
C ALA A 97 10.17 -0.46 -3.27
N ILE A 98 10.99 0.50 -2.80
CA ILE A 98 12.40 0.30 -2.47
C ILE A 98 12.59 0.62 -0.98
N GLY A 99 13.12 -0.33 -0.20
CA GLY A 99 13.25 -0.22 1.26
C GLY A 99 12.15 -0.98 2.03
N PRO A 100 11.98 -0.81 3.34
CA PRO A 100 12.59 0.21 4.20
C PRO A 100 14.08 -0.01 4.42
N SER A 101 14.84 1.07 4.56
CA SER A 101 16.27 1.01 4.89
C SER A 101 16.71 2.19 5.75
N PRO A 102 17.73 2.00 6.62
CA PRO A 102 18.42 3.12 7.26
C PRO A 102 18.92 4.08 6.17
N GLY A 103 18.77 5.39 6.38
CA GLY A 103 18.85 6.39 5.30
C GLY A 103 20.08 6.26 4.39
N LEU A 104 21.28 6.03 4.97
CA LEU A 104 22.55 5.90 4.23
C LEU A 104 22.65 4.61 3.40
N LEU A 105 21.87 3.57 3.70
CA LEU A 105 21.92 2.26 3.05
C LEU A 105 20.86 2.10 1.94
N LEU A 106 20.00 3.10 1.73
CA LEU A 106 18.93 3.03 0.73
C LEU A 106 19.45 2.71 -0.70
N PRO A 107 20.58 3.27 -1.19
CA PRO A 107 21.11 2.88 -2.50
C PRO A 107 21.47 1.40 -2.59
N LEU A 108 22.11 0.83 -1.56
CA LEU A 108 22.48 -0.58 -1.49
C LEU A 108 21.25 -1.50 -1.34
N SER A 109 20.21 -1.00 -0.68
CA SER A 109 18.97 -1.74 -0.47
C SER A 109 18.20 -2.05 -1.75
N SER A 110 18.36 -1.24 -2.80
CA SER A 110 17.68 -1.43 -4.09
C SER A 110 17.89 -2.81 -4.70
N ILE A 111 19.01 -3.47 -4.38
CA ILE A 111 19.38 -4.79 -4.90
C ILE A 111 18.51 -5.90 -4.28
N PHE A 112 18.11 -5.77 -3.01
CA PHE A 112 17.43 -6.85 -2.26
C PHE A 112 16.06 -6.45 -1.69
N LEU A 113 15.75 -5.15 -1.66
CA LEU A 113 14.54 -4.55 -1.10
C LEU A 113 13.78 -3.72 -2.14
N SER A 114 13.94 -4.05 -3.43
CA SER A 114 13.02 -3.62 -4.50
C SER A 114 11.99 -4.71 -4.75
N TYR A 115 10.70 -4.39 -4.58
CA TYR A 115 9.59 -5.34 -4.69
C TYR A 115 8.29 -4.67 -5.11
N ASN A 116 7.40 -5.45 -5.71
CA ASN A 116 6.00 -5.08 -5.83
C ASN A 116 5.28 -5.34 -4.51
N GLN A 117 4.41 -4.42 -4.13
CA GLN A 117 3.57 -4.51 -2.95
C GLN A 117 2.13 -4.20 -3.34
N LEU A 118 1.21 -5.03 -2.87
CA LEU A 118 -0.23 -4.85 -2.98
C LEU A 118 -0.82 -4.88 -1.58
N ASN A 119 -1.48 -3.83 -1.15
CA ASN A 119 -2.09 -3.79 0.17
C ASN A 119 -3.57 -3.41 0.14
N VAL A 120 -4.35 -4.16 0.93
CA VAL A 120 -5.74 -3.85 1.24
C VAL A 120 -5.74 -3.13 2.58
N ARG A 121 -6.32 -1.94 2.62
CA ARG A 121 -6.26 -1.06 3.80
C ARG A 121 -7.60 -0.39 4.08
N THR A 122 -7.83 -0.07 5.34
CA THR A 122 -8.95 0.78 5.78
C THR A 122 -8.45 1.91 6.66
N TYR A 123 -9.33 2.87 6.95
CA TYR A 123 -8.99 4.15 7.55
C TYR A 123 -9.43 4.21 9.00
N VAL A 124 -8.52 4.63 9.87
CA VAL A 124 -8.72 4.66 11.31
C VAL A 124 -8.19 5.94 11.91
N LYS A 125 -8.60 6.21 13.14
CA LYS A 125 -8.08 7.28 13.97
C LYS A 125 -7.78 6.77 15.37
N ALA A 126 -6.76 7.36 15.97
CA ALA A 126 -6.35 7.17 17.36
C ALA A 126 -6.04 8.54 17.98
N GLY A 127 -5.74 8.58 19.28
CA GLY A 127 -5.28 9.80 19.95
C GLY A 127 -4.03 10.42 19.31
N ALA A 128 -3.16 9.60 18.71
CA ALA A 128 -1.95 10.08 18.02
C ALA A 128 -2.22 10.71 16.64
N GLY A 129 -3.36 10.42 16.02
CA GLY A 129 -3.72 10.95 14.71
C GLY A 129 -4.58 10.03 13.85
N ARG A 130 -4.82 10.47 12.62
CA ARG A 130 -5.55 9.70 11.60
C ARG A 130 -4.56 8.90 10.75
N GLY A 131 -4.95 7.69 10.38
CA GLY A 131 -4.07 6.76 9.69
C GLY A 131 -4.80 5.63 8.99
N ILE A 132 -4.06 4.57 8.72
CA ILE A 132 -4.55 3.33 8.12
C ILE A 132 -4.21 2.14 9.02
N ILE A 133 -4.98 1.07 8.85
CA ILE A 133 -4.51 -0.28 9.14
C ILE A 133 -4.41 -1.05 7.83
N LEU A 134 -3.46 -1.98 7.77
CA LEU A 134 -3.36 -2.94 6.69
C LEU A 134 -4.23 -4.14 7.07
N LEU A 135 -5.17 -4.50 6.21
CA LEU A 135 -6.04 -5.67 6.36
C LEU A 135 -5.37 -6.91 5.73
N ASP A 136 -4.73 -6.71 4.58
CA ASP A 136 -3.88 -7.68 3.89
C ASP A 136 -2.74 -6.94 3.20
N THR A 137 -1.59 -7.58 3.05
CA THR A 137 -0.48 -7.07 2.24
C THR A 137 0.27 -8.21 1.58
N GLN A 138 0.39 -8.15 0.26
CA GLN A 138 1.13 -9.09 -0.56
C GLN A 138 2.39 -8.43 -1.11
N VAL A 139 3.51 -9.17 -1.09
CA VAL A 139 4.78 -8.72 -1.65
C VAL A 139 5.44 -9.85 -2.45
N ASP A 140 6.21 -9.52 -3.48
CA ASP A 140 6.92 -10.49 -4.34
C ASP A 140 8.34 -10.85 -3.85
N ARG A 141 8.71 -10.44 -2.64
CA ARG A 141 10.00 -10.73 -1.99
C ARG A 141 9.83 -11.21 -0.55
N ILE A 142 10.63 -12.21 -0.18
CA ILE A 142 10.55 -12.88 1.12
C ILE A 142 11.03 -11.99 2.29
N LEU A 143 12.07 -11.18 2.08
CA LEU A 143 12.64 -10.32 3.12
C LEU A 143 11.63 -9.29 3.67
N PRO A 144 10.95 -8.47 2.84
CA PRO A 144 9.94 -7.55 3.35
C PRO A 144 8.75 -8.29 3.98
N ALA A 145 8.35 -9.44 3.42
CA ALA A 145 7.26 -10.25 3.98
C ALA A 145 7.57 -10.70 5.43
N LEU A 146 8.75 -11.29 5.63
CA LEU A 146 9.15 -11.79 6.95
C LEU A 146 9.41 -10.64 7.93
N GLY A 147 10.08 -9.58 7.48
CA GLY A 147 10.40 -8.41 8.31
C GLY A 147 9.13 -7.75 8.88
N ALA A 148 8.13 -7.50 8.05
CA ALA A 148 6.89 -6.87 8.50
C ALA A 148 6.07 -7.75 9.45
N ARG A 149 6.08 -9.07 9.26
CA ARG A 149 5.40 -10.04 10.15
C ARG A 149 5.98 -10.06 11.57
N ILE A 150 7.28 -9.83 11.73
CA ILE A 150 7.91 -9.71 13.07
C ILE A 150 7.26 -8.57 13.87
N PHE A 151 6.83 -7.51 13.18
CA PHE A 151 6.12 -6.38 13.78
C PHE A 151 4.59 -6.55 13.83
N GLY A 152 4.07 -7.74 13.52
CA GLY A 152 2.64 -8.06 13.58
C GLY A 152 1.82 -7.54 12.40
N MET A 153 2.45 -7.12 11.30
CA MET A 153 1.74 -6.70 10.09
C MET A 153 1.32 -7.91 9.23
N PRO A 154 0.17 -7.87 8.55
CA PRO A 154 -0.38 -8.98 7.77
C PRO A 154 0.28 -9.09 6.39
N TYR A 155 1.59 -9.33 6.36
CA TYR A 155 2.35 -9.46 5.12
C TYR A 155 2.45 -10.92 4.66
N HIS A 156 2.21 -11.14 3.38
CA HIS A 156 2.20 -12.44 2.71
C HIS A 156 3.10 -12.41 1.48
N LEU A 157 3.83 -13.50 1.25
CA LEU A 157 4.63 -13.68 0.05
C LEU A 157 3.72 -14.12 -1.11
N ALA A 158 3.71 -13.37 -2.20
CA ALA A 158 2.98 -13.66 -3.43
C ALA A 158 3.97 -13.72 -4.60
N CYS A 159 4.53 -14.91 -4.87
CA CYS A 159 5.55 -15.11 -5.90
C CYS A 159 5.10 -14.75 -7.33
N GLY A 160 3.79 -14.64 -7.57
CA GLY A 160 3.20 -14.25 -8.85
C GLY A 160 2.57 -12.85 -8.85
N LEU A 161 2.89 -12.00 -7.87
CA LEU A 161 2.41 -10.62 -7.86
C LEU A 161 3.04 -9.84 -9.02
N ASP A 162 2.24 -9.62 -10.05
CA ASP A 162 2.64 -8.96 -11.28
C ASP A 162 1.91 -7.62 -11.40
N TYR A 163 2.67 -6.56 -11.07
CA TYR A 163 2.24 -5.18 -11.13
C TYR A 163 3.15 -4.43 -12.10
N ASN A 164 2.54 -3.80 -13.10
CA ASN A 164 3.28 -3.08 -14.13
C ASN A 164 2.54 -1.80 -14.54
N VAL A 165 3.33 -0.76 -14.79
CA VAL A 165 2.85 0.50 -15.37
C VAL A 165 3.70 0.77 -16.59
N ARG A 166 3.03 0.95 -17.74
CA ARG A 166 3.69 1.18 -19.01
C ARG A 166 2.90 2.17 -19.83
N ASP A 167 3.59 3.19 -20.33
CA ASP A 167 2.98 4.30 -21.06
C ASP A 167 1.85 4.91 -20.21
N ASN A 168 0.62 4.93 -20.73
CA ASN A 168 -0.56 5.41 -20.03
C ASN A 168 -1.46 4.26 -19.55
N HIS A 169 -0.90 3.09 -19.24
CA HIS A 169 -1.65 1.93 -18.78
C HIS A 169 -1.08 1.40 -17.46
N VAL A 170 -1.98 1.02 -16.56
CA VAL A 170 -1.67 0.30 -15.32
C VAL A 170 -2.30 -1.07 -15.35
N ALA A 171 -1.55 -2.09 -14.93
CA ALA A 171 -2.04 -3.45 -14.85
C ALA A 171 -1.52 -4.15 -13.59
N LEU A 172 -2.45 -4.84 -12.93
CA LEU A 172 -2.22 -5.79 -11.86
C LEU A 172 -2.79 -7.12 -12.35
N ASN A 173 -1.96 -7.99 -12.92
CA ASN A 173 -2.43 -9.19 -13.64
C ASN A 173 -3.04 -10.25 -12.71
N THR A 174 -2.75 -10.17 -11.41
CA THR A 174 -3.43 -10.94 -10.37
C THR A 174 -3.86 -9.95 -9.28
N PRO A 175 -5.15 -9.53 -9.21
CA PRO A 175 -6.36 -10.22 -9.69
C PRO A 175 -6.97 -9.70 -11.01
N ASP A 176 -6.16 -9.44 -12.05
CA ASP A 176 -6.59 -8.96 -13.39
C ASP A 176 -7.33 -7.60 -13.37
N ILE A 177 -6.69 -6.62 -12.74
CA ILE A 177 -7.15 -5.23 -12.73
C ILE A 177 -6.32 -4.44 -13.74
N LYS A 178 -7.00 -3.78 -14.67
CA LYS A 178 -6.38 -2.94 -15.70
C LYS A 178 -7.07 -1.60 -15.78
N GLY A 179 -6.31 -0.55 -16.10
CA GLY A 179 -6.84 0.78 -16.29
C GLY A 179 -5.98 1.66 -17.18
N ASP A 180 -6.63 2.66 -17.77
CA ASP A 180 -6.04 3.69 -18.59
C ASP A 180 -5.80 4.93 -17.73
N ILE A 181 -4.55 5.39 -17.69
CA ILE A 181 -4.12 6.56 -16.93
C ILE A 181 -4.47 7.81 -17.73
N ASP A 182 -5.15 8.76 -17.09
CA ASP A 182 -5.46 10.04 -17.70
C ASP A 182 -4.16 10.80 -18.05
N MET A 183 -4.14 11.41 -19.24
CA MET A 183 -3.01 12.17 -19.75
C MET A 183 -2.94 13.59 -19.20
N ALA A 184 -3.97 14.04 -18.48
CA ALA A 184 -3.98 15.34 -17.81
C ALA A 184 -2.80 15.51 -16.84
N ASP A 185 -2.48 16.77 -16.56
CA ASP A 185 -1.48 17.10 -15.55
C ASP A 185 -1.91 16.56 -14.18
N PRO A 186 -0.96 15.99 -13.41
CA PRO A 186 -1.31 15.51 -12.09
C PRO A 186 -1.79 16.66 -11.21
N PHE A 187 -2.72 16.37 -10.31
CA PHE A 187 -3.23 17.34 -9.34
C PHE A 187 -2.86 16.94 -7.91
N THR A 188 -2.91 17.90 -7.01
CA THR A 188 -2.77 17.64 -5.57
C THR A 188 -4.17 17.71 -4.94
N PRO A 189 -4.59 16.69 -4.18
CA PRO A 189 -5.87 16.72 -3.49
C PRO A 189 -6.03 18.00 -2.67
N SER A 190 -7.22 18.62 -2.76
CA SER A 190 -7.54 19.75 -1.90
C SER A 190 -7.75 19.28 -0.46
N GLU A 191 -7.36 20.07 0.53
CA GLU A 191 -7.60 19.73 1.93
C GLU A 191 -9.10 19.53 2.19
N GLY A 192 -9.44 18.47 2.93
CA GLY A 192 -10.84 18.13 3.22
C GLY A 192 -11.59 17.45 2.07
N SER A 193 -10.98 17.27 0.91
CA SER A 193 -11.55 16.45 -0.18
C SER A 193 -11.55 14.96 0.15
N LEU A 194 -12.37 14.19 -0.59
CA LEU A 194 -12.38 12.73 -0.47
C LEU A 194 -11.02 12.16 -0.88
N GLU A 195 -10.38 12.71 -1.91
CA GLU A 195 -9.07 12.30 -2.40
C GLU A 195 -7.99 12.47 -1.32
N SER A 196 -7.99 13.61 -0.62
CA SER A 196 -7.08 13.85 0.50
C SER A 196 -7.36 12.88 1.65
N PHE A 197 -8.63 12.67 2.00
CA PHE A 197 -9.03 11.66 2.98
C PHE A 197 -8.55 10.24 2.58
N LEU A 198 -8.59 9.87 1.30
CA LEU A 198 -8.23 8.52 0.87
C LEU A 198 -6.71 8.30 0.73
N THR A 199 -5.92 9.37 0.57
CA THR A 199 -4.49 9.27 0.22
C THR A 199 -3.53 9.87 1.24
N ASP A 200 -3.88 10.99 1.90
CA ASP A 200 -3.00 11.71 2.83
C ASP A 200 -3.02 11.09 4.24
N ARG A 201 -2.47 9.89 4.36
CA ARG A 201 -2.42 9.12 5.61
C ARG A 201 -1.00 9.00 6.13
N PHE A 202 -0.76 9.66 7.26
CA PHE A 202 0.57 9.78 7.86
C PHE A 202 0.81 8.82 9.02
N TRP A 203 -0.19 8.04 9.45
CA TRP A 203 -0.03 7.00 10.46
C TRP A 203 -0.38 5.62 9.88
N VAL A 204 0.45 4.63 10.17
CA VAL A 204 0.17 3.22 9.91
C VAL A 204 0.09 2.52 11.26
N TYR A 205 -1.10 2.05 11.62
CA TYR A 205 -1.34 1.34 12.87
C TYR A 205 -1.29 -0.16 12.64
N ALA A 206 -0.75 -0.88 13.62
CA ALA A 206 -0.69 -2.32 13.63
C ALA A 206 -0.78 -2.86 15.06
N ARG A 207 -1.14 -4.14 15.17
CA ARG A 207 -1.14 -4.86 16.44
C ARG A 207 0.11 -5.71 16.53
N ALA A 208 0.97 -5.43 17.50
CA ALA A 208 2.16 -6.21 17.77
C ALA A 208 1.78 -7.66 18.16
N PRO A 209 2.67 -8.65 17.98
CA PRO A 209 2.41 -10.05 18.35
C PRO A 209 2.03 -10.24 19.83
N VAL A 210 2.56 -9.38 20.72
CA VAL A 210 2.24 -9.37 22.16
C VAL A 210 0.89 -8.70 22.48
N GLY A 211 0.15 -8.26 21.48
CA GLY A 211 -1.22 -7.77 21.57
C GLY A 211 -1.38 -6.26 21.63
N ALA A 212 -0.33 -5.49 21.94
CA ALA A 212 -0.35 -4.03 22.00
C ALA A 212 -0.54 -3.40 20.61
N VAL A 213 -1.28 -2.30 20.54
CA VAL A 213 -1.44 -1.52 19.30
C VAL A 213 -0.40 -0.40 19.29
N TYR A 214 0.24 -0.22 18.14
CA TYR A 214 1.21 0.85 17.92
C TYR A 214 0.95 1.51 16.57
N GLY A 215 1.46 2.73 16.42
CA GLY A 215 1.43 3.50 15.19
C GLY A 215 2.85 3.87 14.76
N VAL A 216 3.10 3.78 13.47
CA VAL A 216 4.31 4.34 12.83
C VAL A 216 3.88 5.54 12.02
N LYS A 217 4.49 6.70 12.31
CA LYS A 217 4.26 7.91 11.55
C LYS A 217 5.19 7.96 10.35
N ILE A 218 4.60 8.15 9.19
CA ILE A 218 5.31 8.37 7.94
C ILE A 218 5.19 9.85 7.52
N LYS A 219 6.23 10.33 6.84
CA LYS A 219 6.27 11.65 6.22
C LYS A 219 6.54 11.47 4.74
N HIS A 220 5.78 12.14 3.90
CA HIS A 220 5.98 12.19 2.46
C HIS A 220 5.48 13.53 1.91
N ALA A 221 5.92 13.92 0.71
CA ALA A 221 5.38 15.09 0.03
C ALA A 221 3.91 14.85 -0.38
N PRO A 222 3.07 15.90 -0.52
CA PRO A 222 1.70 15.75 -0.99
C PRO A 222 1.60 14.94 -2.28
N TRP A 223 0.56 14.12 -2.40
CA TRP A 223 0.37 13.31 -3.60
C TRP A 223 0.16 14.16 -4.86
N ARG A 224 0.70 13.66 -5.97
CA ARG A 224 0.48 14.18 -7.32
C ARG A 224 -0.27 13.10 -8.10
N LEU A 225 -1.60 13.15 -8.04
CA LEU A 225 -2.50 12.12 -8.55
C LEU A 225 -2.87 12.35 -10.01
N ARG A 226 -2.99 11.25 -10.76
CA ARG A 226 -3.69 11.19 -12.05
C ARG A 226 -4.88 10.24 -11.95
N PRO A 227 -6.05 10.60 -12.48
CA PRO A 227 -7.17 9.66 -12.60
C PRO A 227 -6.80 8.42 -13.40
N VAL A 228 -7.39 7.29 -13.04
CA VAL A 228 -7.31 6.05 -13.82
C VAL A 228 -8.71 5.59 -14.16
N LYS A 229 -8.99 5.40 -15.44
CA LYS A 229 -10.22 4.76 -15.90
C LYS A 229 -10.02 3.26 -15.90
N LEU A 230 -10.77 2.55 -15.06
CA LEU A 230 -10.69 1.09 -15.00
C LEU A 230 -11.35 0.45 -16.22
N ASN A 231 -10.74 -0.60 -16.76
CA ASN A 231 -11.19 -1.24 -17.99
C ASN A 231 -12.37 -2.20 -17.76
N ASN A 232 -12.56 -2.64 -16.51
CA ASN A 232 -13.62 -3.53 -16.10
C ASN A 232 -14.36 -2.94 -14.89
N MET A 233 -15.64 -3.30 -14.72
CA MET A 233 -16.36 -3.04 -13.48
C MET A 233 -15.78 -3.88 -12.35
N LEU A 234 -15.39 -3.23 -11.26
CA LEU A 234 -14.78 -3.88 -10.09
C LEU A 234 -15.60 -3.60 -8.84
N SER A 235 -16.21 -4.64 -8.28
CA SER A 235 -16.84 -4.55 -6.97
C SER A 235 -15.81 -4.73 -5.86
N SER A 236 -16.12 -4.25 -4.66
CA SER A 236 -15.27 -4.43 -3.48
C SER A 236 -15.09 -5.90 -3.07
N SER A 237 -15.89 -6.82 -3.63
CA SER A 237 -15.79 -8.26 -3.33
C SER A 237 -14.46 -8.86 -3.79
N ILE A 238 -13.79 -8.22 -4.76
CA ILE A 238 -12.45 -8.61 -5.22
C ILE A 238 -11.39 -8.48 -4.13
N ILE A 239 -11.67 -7.75 -3.06
CA ILE A 239 -10.83 -7.62 -1.86
C ILE A 239 -11.54 -8.11 -0.60
N GLY A 240 -12.58 -8.94 -0.76
CA GLY A 240 -13.28 -9.60 0.35
C GLY A 240 -14.33 -8.76 1.07
N PHE A 241 -14.70 -7.58 0.55
CA PHE A 241 -15.72 -6.71 1.15
C PHE A 241 -16.97 -6.63 0.28
N GLY A 242 -18.16 -6.81 0.86
CA GLY A 242 -19.42 -6.64 0.15
C GLY A 242 -19.92 -5.19 0.18
N GLY A 243 -20.88 -4.87 -0.68
CA GLY A 243 -21.69 -3.65 -0.56
C GLY A 243 -21.39 -2.54 -1.57
N ALA A 244 -20.23 -2.54 -2.24
CA ALA A 244 -19.96 -1.62 -3.34
C ALA A 244 -19.84 -2.37 -4.67
N SER A 245 -20.74 -2.07 -5.62
CA SER A 245 -20.71 -2.64 -6.97
C SER A 245 -19.61 -2.05 -7.85
N GLU A 246 -19.15 -0.84 -7.53
CA GLU A 246 -18.13 -0.10 -8.27
C GLU A 246 -17.21 0.68 -7.31
N PRO A 247 -15.97 1.00 -7.73
CA PRO A 247 -15.09 1.86 -6.96
C PRO A 247 -15.58 3.30 -6.99
N VAL A 248 -15.36 4.04 -5.91
CA VAL A 248 -15.65 5.49 -5.88
C VAL A 248 -14.59 6.31 -6.60
N SER A 249 -13.36 5.77 -6.71
CA SER A 249 -12.27 6.41 -7.44
C SER A 249 -11.10 5.45 -7.67
N ALA A 250 -10.29 5.77 -8.68
CA ALA A 250 -9.01 5.14 -8.95
C ALA A 250 -7.99 6.19 -9.41
N TYR A 251 -6.79 6.14 -8.85
CA TYR A 251 -5.74 7.14 -9.06
C TYR A 251 -4.37 6.51 -9.14
N ILE A 252 -3.41 7.18 -9.80
CA ILE A 252 -2.00 6.78 -9.76
C ILE A 252 -1.09 7.97 -9.44
N ALA A 253 0.01 7.72 -8.73
CA ALA A 253 1.07 8.68 -8.45
C ALA A 253 2.44 8.11 -8.80
N LYS A 254 3.31 8.90 -9.44
CA LYS A 254 4.55 8.40 -10.05
C LYS A 254 5.67 8.04 -9.07
N LYS A 255 6.06 8.97 -8.19
CA LYS A 255 7.11 8.72 -7.20
C LYS A 255 6.83 9.52 -5.95
N VAL A 256 7.02 8.89 -4.79
CA VAL A 256 7.08 9.59 -3.52
C VAL A 256 8.18 9.02 -2.63
N ASP A 257 8.88 9.93 -1.95
CA ASP A 257 9.88 9.61 -0.93
C ASP A 257 9.16 9.57 0.44
N VAL A 258 9.33 8.47 1.16
CA VAL A 258 8.68 8.23 2.44
C VAL A 258 9.71 8.02 3.54
N SER A 259 9.55 8.72 4.65
CA SER A 259 10.37 8.55 5.86
C SER A 259 9.52 8.10 7.03
N MET A 260 10.02 7.14 7.81
CA MET A 260 9.46 6.79 9.11
C MET A 260 10.08 7.69 10.16
N VAL A 261 9.27 8.50 10.85
CA VAL A 261 9.75 9.60 11.70
C VAL A 261 9.34 9.49 13.16
N GLU A 262 8.37 8.62 13.48
CA GLU A 262 7.85 8.49 14.84
C GLU A 262 7.25 7.10 15.04
N VAL A 263 7.35 6.55 16.26
CA VAL A 263 6.64 5.35 16.68
C VAL A 263 5.95 5.65 18.01
N ALA A 264 4.66 5.37 18.10
CA ALA A 264 3.85 5.62 19.30
C ALA A 264 3.03 4.39 19.67
N ILE A 265 2.93 4.10 20.98
CA ILE A 265 2.00 3.09 21.49
C ILE A 265 0.61 3.72 21.61
N VAL A 266 -0.40 3.04 21.09
CA VAL A 266 -1.80 3.42 21.27
C VAL A 266 -2.26 2.86 22.61
N ARG A 267 -2.68 3.75 23.51
CA ARG A 267 -3.23 3.41 24.83
C ARG A 267 -4.73 3.25 24.76
#